data_AF-A0A6J6XB99-F1
#
_entry.id   AF-A0A6J6XB99-F1
#
_cell.length_a   1.000
_cell.length_b   1.000
_cell.length_c   1.000
_cell.angle_alpha   90.00
_cell.angle_beta   90.00
_cell.angle_gamma   90.00
#
_symmetry.space_group_name_H-M   'P 1'
#
loop_
_entity.id
_entity.type
_entity.pdbx_description
1 polymer ?
#
loop_
_entity_poly.entity_id
_entity_poly.type
_entity_poly.pdbx_seq_one_letter_code
_entity_poly.pdbx_strand_id
1 'polypeptide(L)'
;MEIHELPSLVLINDAYNASPEAMAAALQTLVLFAQERGGESWAFVGKMNELGESSDADHAGIGTLASELGIDHLVCIGAPQYGAKIAQGSATTVHLCADKAEALTVAAHFNPGDVALVKASRSEKLEELADSISAQWMHKIEEMKESEENA
;
A
#
# COMPACT_ATOMS: atom_id res chain seq x y z
N MET A 1 -0.61 -13.18 -4.84
CA MET A 1 -1.74 -12.29 -4.53
C MET A 1 -2.81 -13.05 -3.77
N GLU A 2 -3.05 -12.62 -2.55
CA GLU A 2 -4.10 -13.07 -1.63
C GLU A 2 -4.96 -11.87 -1.27
N ILE A 3 -6.28 -12.04 -1.22
CA ILE A 3 -7.22 -10.96 -0.90
C ILE A 3 -7.90 -11.29 0.43
N HIS A 4 -7.78 -10.37 1.37
CA HIS A 4 -8.40 -10.45 2.69
C HIS A 4 -9.51 -9.41 2.76
N GLU A 5 -10.75 -9.88 2.85
CA GLU A 5 -11.91 -9.04 3.12
C GLU A 5 -12.04 -8.84 4.64
N LEU A 6 -11.70 -7.64 5.10
CA LEU A 6 -11.85 -7.21 6.49
C LEU A 6 -13.12 -6.36 6.62
N PRO A 7 -13.66 -6.13 7.82
CA PRO A 7 -14.83 -5.28 8.02
C PRO A 7 -14.59 -3.88 7.42
N SER A 8 -15.28 -3.56 6.34
CA SER A 8 -15.14 -2.29 5.61
C SER A 8 -13.73 -1.98 5.05
N LEU A 9 -12.79 -2.92 5.00
CA LEU A 9 -11.46 -2.73 4.40
C LEU A 9 -11.12 -3.93 3.52
N VAL A 10 -10.53 -3.71 2.35
CA VAL A 10 -9.96 -4.81 1.56
C VAL A 10 -8.44 -4.70 1.61
N LEU A 11 -7.78 -5.80 1.97
CA LEU A 11 -6.32 -5.89 1.99
C LEU A 11 -5.86 -6.92 0.96
N ILE A 12 -5.07 -6.47 -0.01
CA ILE A 12 -4.46 -7.29 -1.06
C ILE A 12 -3.00 -7.54 -0.66
N ASN A 13 -2.66 -8.77 -0.30
CA ASN A 13 -1.29 -9.17 -0.02
C ASN A 13 -0.66 -9.80 -1.27
N ASP A 14 0.33 -9.13 -1.85
CA ASP A 14 1.10 -9.61 -3.00
C ASP A 14 2.63 -9.54 -2.76
N ALA A 15 3.06 -9.79 -1.52
CA ALA A 15 4.44 -9.68 -1.06
C ALA A 15 5.36 -10.87 -1.43
N TYR A 16 5.12 -11.54 -2.56
CA TYR A 16 5.95 -12.68 -3.00
C TYR A 16 6.85 -12.33 -4.20
N ASN A 17 6.30 -11.64 -5.20
CA ASN A 17 7.00 -11.25 -6.43
C ASN A 17 6.82 -9.76 -6.72
N ALA A 18 7.92 -9.06 -6.93
CA ALA A 18 7.95 -7.64 -7.25
C ALA A 18 8.89 -7.36 -8.43
N SER A 19 8.59 -7.95 -9.58
CA SER A 19 9.09 -7.43 -10.86
C SER A 19 8.29 -6.18 -11.26
N PRO A 20 8.85 -5.29 -12.11
CA PRO A 20 8.14 -4.08 -12.54
C PRO A 20 6.77 -4.36 -13.18
N GLU A 21 6.67 -5.42 -13.99
CA GLU A 21 5.40 -5.85 -14.59
C GLU A 21 4.38 -6.30 -13.53
N ALA A 22 4.82 -7.08 -12.53
CA ALA A 22 3.96 -7.52 -11.45
C ALA A 22 3.52 -6.36 -10.53
N MET A 23 4.36 -5.33 -10.37
CA MET A 23 4.01 -4.09 -9.65
C MET A 23 2.94 -3.31 -10.40
N ALA A 24 3.13 -3.10 -11.71
CA ALA A 24 2.16 -2.40 -12.54
C ALA A 24 0.78 -3.09 -12.54
N ALA A 25 0.76 -4.42 -12.64
CA ALA A 25 -0.49 -5.19 -12.59
C ALA A 25 -1.20 -5.04 -11.24
N ALA A 26 -0.46 -5.13 -10.12
CA ALA A 26 -1.04 -5.01 -8.79
C ALA A 26 -1.59 -3.60 -8.50
N LEU A 27 -0.93 -2.54 -8.98
CA LEU A 27 -1.43 -1.17 -8.86
C LEU A 27 -2.74 -0.97 -9.64
N GLN A 28 -2.86 -1.54 -10.83
CA GLN A 28 -4.11 -1.49 -11.61
C GLN A 28 -5.25 -2.22 -10.88
N THR A 29 -4.97 -3.39 -10.30
CA THR A 29 -5.95 -4.11 -9.47
C THR A 29 -6.39 -3.28 -8.27
N LEU A 30 -5.45 -2.63 -7.56
CA LEU A 30 -5.76 -1.77 -6.43
C LEU A 30 -6.74 -0.66 -6.80
N VAL A 31 -6.48 0.07 -7.89
CA VAL A 31 -7.35 1.17 -8.34
C VAL A 31 -8.75 0.66 -8.68
N LEU A 32 -8.86 -0.48 -9.36
CA LEU A 32 -10.16 -1.07 -9.70
C LEU A 32 -10.99 -1.35 -8.44
N PHE A 33 -10.39 -1.99 -7.44
CA PHE A 33 -11.06 -2.28 -6.18
C PHE A 33 -11.47 -1.01 -5.43
N ALA A 34 -10.57 -0.01 -5.36
CA ALA A 34 -10.87 1.25 -4.68
C ALA A 34 -12.04 1.99 -5.35
N GLN A 35 -12.06 2.05 -6.69
CA GLN A 35 -13.16 2.65 -7.46
C GLN A 35 -14.50 1.93 -7.23
N GLU A 36 -14.51 0.59 -7.18
CA GLU A 36 -15.73 -0.18 -6.92
C GLU A 36 -16.29 0.04 -5.51
N ARG A 37 -15.43 0.23 -4.51
CA ARG A 37 -15.84 0.43 -3.12
C ARG A 37 -16.10 1.91 -2.77
N GLY A 38 -15.53 2.84 -3.52
CA GLY A 38 -15.62 4.28 -3.27
C GLY A 38 -14.75 4.77 -2.10
N GLY A 39 -13.75 3.99 -1.69
CA GLY A 39 -12.75 4.37 -0.68
C GLY A 39 -11.41 4.75 -1.30
N GLU A 40 -10.44 5.11 -0.45
CA GLU A 40 -9.11 5.49 -0.89
C GLU A 40 -8.24 4.27 -1.22
N SER A 41 -7.34 4.44 -2.18
CA SER A 41 -6.36 3.45 -2.62
C SER A 41 -5.01 3.64 -1.92
N TRP A 42 -4.59 2.62 -1.17
CA TRP A 42 -3.34 2.63 -0.41
C TRP A 42 -2.34 1.60 -0.95
N ALA A 43 -1.23 2.04 -1.53
CA ALA A 43 -0.18 1.17 -2.05
C ALA A 43 1.04 1.14 -1.13
N PHE A 44 1.21 0.07 -0.36
CA PHE A 44 2.41 -0.20 0.44
C PHE A 44 3.41 -0.99 -0.39
N VAL A 45 4.47 -0.30 -0.81
CA VAL A 45 5.47 -0.84 -1.73
C VAL A 45 6.85 -0.92 -1.09
N GLY A 46 7.42 -2.12 -1.07
CA GLY A 46 8.81 -2.36 -0.67
C GLY A 46 9.74 -2.48 -1.88
N LYS A 47 11.00 -2.84 -1.62
CA LYS A 47 12.00 -2.98 -2.69
C LYS A 47 11.64 -4.08 -3.68
N MET A 48 11.91 -3.80 -4.95
CA MET A 48 12.04 -4.78 -6.01
C MET A 48 13.49 -5.29 -6.05
N ASN A 49 13.69 -6.60 -5.97
CA ASN A 49 15.01 -7.21 -6.05
C ASN A 49 15.42 -7.53 -7.49
N GLU A 50 16.71 -7.85 -7.67
CA GLU A 50 17.28 -8.40 -8.91
C GLU A 50 17.23 -7.46 -10.14
N LEU A 51 17.01 -6.16 -9.91
CA LEU A 51 16.96 -5.15 -10.97
C LEU A 51 18.33 -4.68 -11.49
N GLY A 52 19.43 -5.05 -10.83
CA GLY A 52 20.77 -4.62 -11.23
C GLY A 52 20.93 -3.10 -11.22
N GLU A 53 21.59 -2.55 -12.25
CA GLU A 53 21.89 -1.11 -12.36
C GLU A 53 20.65 -0.22 -12.60
N SER A 54 19.53 -0.78 -13.06
CA SER A 54 18.29 -0.02 -13.33
C SER A 54 17.38 0.15 -12.12
N SER A 55 17.74 -0.42 -10.96
CA SER A 55 16.89 -0.46 -9.77
C SER A 55 16.22 0.88 -9.45
N ASP A 56 16.99 1.95 -9.29
CA ASP A 56 16.42 3.26 -8.94
C ASP A 56 15.45 3.80 -10.01
N ALA A 57 15.75 3.58 -11.28
CA ALA A 57 14.92 4.03 -12.39
C ALA A 57 13.60 3.26 -12.47
N ASP A 58 13.64 1.95 -12.24
CA ASP A 58 12.46 1.08 -12.23
C ASP A 58 11.54 1.42 -11.04
N HIS A 59 12.09 1.63 -9.85
CA HIS A 59 11.32 2.09 -8.69
C HIS A 59 10.66 3.45 -8.99
N ALA A 60 11.41 4.42 -9.52
CA ALA A 60 10.85 5.72 -9.88
C ALA A 60 9.77 5.62 -10.98
N GLY A 61 9.91 4.67 -11.91
CA GLY A 61 8.91 4.36 -12.93
C GLY A 61 7.60 3.86 -12.33
N ILE A 62 7.67 2.94 -11.37
CA ILE A 62 6.48 2.45 -10.64
C ILE A 62 5.80 3.57 -9.84
N GLY A 63 6.58 4.45 -9.20
CA GLY A 63 6.01 5.59 -8.49
C GLY A 63 5.32 6.59 -9.41
N THR A 64 5.89 6.84 -10.59
CA THR A 64 5.24 7.65 -11.65
C THR A 64 3.92 7.01 -12.07
N LEU A 65 3.92 5.71 -12.34
CA LEU A 65 2.72 4.95 -12.68
C LEU A 65 1.65 5.02 -11.59
N ALA A 66 2.00 4.85 -10.32
CA ALA A 66 1.06 5.00 -9.20
C ALA A 66 0.39 6.38 -9.22
N SER A 67 1.15 7.44 -9.50
CA SER A 67 0.60 8.78 -9.63
C SER A 67 -0.30 8.96 -10.85
N GLU A 68 0.04 8.36 -12.00
CA GLU A 68 -0.77 8.41 -13.22
C GLU A 68 -2.08 7.64 -13.11
N LEU A 69 -2.07 6.53 -12.36
CA LEU A 69 -3.25 5.72 -12.07
C LEU A 69 -4.19 6.37 -11.04
N GLY A 70 -3.75 7.46 -10.38
CA GLY A 70 -4.54 8.15 -9.37
C GLY A 70 -4.58 7.40 -8.03
N ILE A 71 -3.50 6.70 -7.66
CA ILE A 71 -3.36 6.14 -6.32
C ILE A 71 -3.39 7.28 -5.30
N ASP A 72 -4.21 7.17 -4.25
CA ASP A 72 -4.38 8.23 -3.25
C ASP A 72 -3.17 8.29 -2.31
N HIS A 73 -2.72 7.13 -1.83
CA HIS A 73 -1.62 7.01 -0.88
C HIS A 73 -0.57 6.01 -1.36
N LEU A 74 0.63 6.50 -1.68
CA LEU A 74 1.79 5.67 -2.01
C LEU A 74 2.75 5.61 -0.81
N VAL A 75 2.83 4.46 -0.16
CA VAL A 75 3.66 4.22 1.03
C VAL A 75 4.91 3.43 0.63
N CYS A 76 6.05 4.14 0.56
CA CYS A 76 7.33 3.63 0.10
C CYS A 76 8.16 3.14 1.29
N ILE A 77 8.40 1.83 1.38
CA ILE A 77 9.06 1.21 2.54
C ILE A 77 10.49 0.83 2.19
N GLY A 78 11.46 1.53 2.77
CA GLY A 78 12.88 1.33 2.53
C GLY A 78 13.32 1.62 1.09
N ALA A 79 12.43 2.17 0.25
CA ALA A 79 12.62 2.38 -1.18
C ALA A 79 12.17 3.79 -1.60
N PRO A 80 12.87 4.85 -1.14
CA PRO A 80 12.45 6.24 -1.39
C PRO A 80 12.40 6.61 -2.88
N GLN A 81 13.04 5.83 -3.75
CA GLN A 81 13.10 6.04 -5.20
C GLN A 81 11.73 6.05 -5.86
N TYR A 82 10.72 5.35 -5.31
CA TYR A 82 9.34 5.44 -5.78
C TYR A 82 8.82 6.89 -5.77
N GLY A 83 9.18 7.68 -4.75
CA GLY A 83 8.77 9.08 -4.65
C GLY A 83 9.57 10.06 -5.53
N ALA A 84 10.69 9.63 -6.13
CA ALA A 84 11.69 10.55 -6.68
C ALA A 84 11.22 11.37 -7.89
N LYS A 85 10.24 10.87 -8.65
CA LYS A 85 9.72 11.50 -9.87
C LYS A 85 8.28 12.00 -9.76
N ILE A 86 7.66 11.85 -8.60
CA ILE A 86 6.29 12.32 -8.38
C ILE A 86 6.32 13.85 -8.30
N ALA A 87 5.51 14.51 -9.14
CA ALA A 87 5.50 15.96 -9.25
C ALA A 87 4.99 16.62 -7.96
N GLN A 88 5.55 17.77 -7.61
CA GLN A 88 5.00 18.62 -6.57
C GLN A 88 3.58 19.07 -6.97
N GLY A 89 2.60 18.75 -6.14
CA GLY A 89 1.18 19.00 -6.43
C GLY A 89 0.44 17.83 -7.09
N SER A 90 1.05 16.64 -7.16
CA SER A 90 0.29 15.42 -7.45
C SER A 90 -0.82 15.21 -6.42
N ALA A 91 -1.94 14.64 -6.87
CA ALA A 91 -3.02 14.19 -5.98
C ALA A 91 -2.58 13.00 -5.11
N THR A 92 -1.59 12.22 -5.57
CA THR A 92 -1.02 11.11 -4.82
C THR A 92 -0.17 11.62 -3.67
N THR A 93 -0.56 11.25 -2.45
CA THR A 93 0.22 11.51 -1.25
C THR A 93 1.31 10.45 -1.10
N VAL A 94 2.56 10.88 -1.03
CA VAL A 94 3.72 9.98 -0.89
C VAL A 94 4.18 9.94 0.56
N HIS A 95 4.27 8.74 1.11
CA HIS A 95 4.79 8.47 2.45
C HIS A 95 6.12 7.74 2.32
N LEU A 96 7.20 8.32 2.84
CA LEU A 96 8.51 7.69 2.87
C LEU A 96 8.72 7.06 4.25
N CYS A 97 8.75 5.74 4.30
CA CYS A 97 8.94 4.97 5.52
C CYS A 97 10.30 4.27 5.49
N ALA A 98 11.06 4.35 6.58
CA ALA A 98 12.31 3.62 6.73
C ALA A 98 12.08 2.12 6.86
N ASP A 99 10.98 1.72 7.51
CA ASP A 99 10.67 0.32 7.82
C ASP A 99 9.15 0.03 7.94
N LYS A 100 8.83 -1.22 8.30
CA LYS A 100 7.46 -1.71 8.47
C LYS A 100 6.72 -1.04 9.64
N ALA A 101 7.42 -0.60 10.68
CA ALA A 101 6.79 0.00 11.86
C ALA A 101 6.29 1.42 11.54
N GLU A 102 7.08 2.19 10.79
CA GLU A 102 6.64 3.47 10.26
C GLU A 102 5.46 3.30 9.29
N ALA A 103 5.53 2.31 8.40
CA ALA A 103 4.43 2.01 7.48
C ALA A 103 3.13 1.61 8.22
N LEU A 104 3.23 0.83 9.30
CA LEU A 104 2.08 0.47 10.15
C LEU A 104 1.48 1.71 10.85
N THR A 105 2.31 2.69 11.20
CA THR A 105 1.81 3.97 11.74
C THR A 105 1.00 4.74 10.71
N VAL A 106 1.42 4.71 9.43
CA VAL A 106 0.67 5.31 8.32
C VAL A 106 -0.68 4.60 8.13
N ALA A 107 -0.71 3.26 8.19
CA ALA A 107 -1.92 2.45 8.05
C ALA A 107 -3.00 2.73 9.12
N ALA A 108 -2.65 3.35 10.26
CA ALA A 108 -3.62 3.79 11.27
C ALA A 108 -4.67 4.79 10.72
N HIS A 109 -4.35 5.48 9.62
CA HIS A 109 -5.19 6.50 9.00
C HIS A 109 -6.26 5.94 8.05
N PHE A 110 -6.32 4.62 7.85
CA PHE A 110 -7.36 4.02 7.02
C PHE A 110 -8.76 4.38 7.49
N ASN A 111 -9.66 4.50 6.53
CA ASN A 111 -11.08 4.73 6.72
C ASN A 111 -11.90 3.53 6.23
N PRO A 112 -13.11 3.34 6.78
CA PRO A 112 -14.05 2.38 6.23
C PRO A 112 -14.33 2.68 4.75
N GLY A 113 -14.14 1.68 3.89
CA GLY A 113 -14.27 1.76 2.44
C GLY A 113 -12.94 1.55 1.71
N ASP A 114 -11.82 1.85 2.37
CA ASP A 114 -10.49 1.85 1.76
C ASP A 114 -10.07 0.47 1.23
N VAL A 115 -9.08 0.50 0.34
CA VAL A 115 -8.41 -0.68 -0.21
C VAL A 115 -6.91 -0.50 -0.07
N ALA A 116 -6.25 -1.49 0.51
CA ALA A 116 -4.81 -1.51 0.70
C ALA A 116 -4.15 -2.63 -0.11
N LEU A 117 -3.04 -2.34 -0.76
CA LEU A 117 -2.14 -3.31 -1.38
C LEU A 117 -0.83 -3.33 -0.61
N VAL A 118 -0.34 -4.52 -0.29
CA VAL A 118 1.02 -4.73 0.23
C VAL A 118 1.82 -5.52 -0.79
N LYS A 119 2.90 -4.93 -1.31
CA LYS A 119 3.68 -5.53 -2.38
C LYS A 119 5.18 -5.27 -2.22
N ALA A 120 5.98 -6.33 -2.28
CA ALA A 120 7.43 -6.28 -2.30
C ALA A 120 8.00 -7.61 -2.77
N SER A 121 9.32 -7.65 -2.99
CA SER A 121 10.02 -8.92 -3.12
C SER A 121 9.95 -9.70 -1.81
N ARG A 122 9.89 -11.03 -1.90
CA ARG A 122 9.78 -11.94 -0.74
C ARG A 122 10.83 -11.71 0.36
N SER A 123 12.04 -11.25 0.03
CA SER A 123 13.08 -10.98 1.04
C SER A 123 12.70 -9.88 2.02
N GLU A 124 11.83 -8.96 1.61
CA GLU A 124 11.41 -7.82 2.42
C GLU A 124 10.43 -8.22 3.52
N LYS A 125 9.83 -9.41 3.39
CA LYS A 125 8.87 -9.98 4.34
C LYS A 125 7.72 -9.02 4.67
N LEU A 126 7.15 -8.41 3.64
CA LEU A 126 6.02 -7.48 3.82
C LEU A 126 4.69 -8.23 4.07
N GLU A 127 4.64 -9.54 3.91
CA GLU A 127 3.53 -10.36 4.40
C GLU A 127 3.28 -10.14 5.90
N GLU A 128 4.35 -9.97 6.69
CA GLU A 128 4.23 -9.66 8.13
C GLU A 128 3.60 -8.28 8.38
N LEU A 129 3.77 -7.32 7.46
CA LEU A 129 3.09 -6.03 7.53
C LEU A 129 1.61 -6.17 7.22
N ALA A 130 1.24 -6.98 6.23
CA ALA A 130 -0.17 -7.26 5.92
C ALA A 130 -0.90 -7.90 7.12
N ASP A 131 -0.27 -8.84 7.81
CA ASP A 131 -0.79 -9.43 9.05
C ASP A 131 -0.97 -8.37 10.15
N SER A 132 0.04 -7.51 10.33
CA SER A 132 0.01 -6.44 11.34
C SER A 132 -1.08 -5.40 11.06
N ILE A 133 -1.25 -5.01 9.79
CA ILE A 133 -2.33 -4.12 9.33
C ILE A 133 -3.69 -4.75 9.63
N SER A 134 -3.87 -6.03 9.32
CA SER A 134 -5.13 -6.73 9.59
C SER A 134 -5.48 -6.73 11.08
N ALA A 135 -4.50 -7.04 11.94
CA ALA A 135 -4.69 -7.04 13.39
C ALA A 135 -5.03 -5.63 13.92
N GLN A 136 -4.30 -4.61 13.47
CA GLN A 136 -4.53 -3.21 13.87
C GLN A 136 -5.93 -2.75 13.44
N TRP A 137 -6.36 -3.09 12.23
CA TRP A 137 -7.68 -2.71 11.72
C TRP A 137 -8.81 -3.35 12.53
N MET A 138 -8.67 -4.64 12.87
CA MET A 138 -9.67 -5.33 13.68
C MET A 138 -9.83 -4.69 15.06
N HIS A 139 -8.72 -4.31 15.71
CA HIS A 139 -8.76 -3.58 16.97
C HIS A 139 -9.49 -2.23 16.83
N LYS A 140 -9.19 -1.47 15.77
CA LYS A 140 -9.85 -0.18 15.50
C LYS A 140 -11.36 -0.33 15.31
N ILE A 141 -11.81 -1.39 14.65
CA ILE A 141 -13.24 -1.68 14.45
C ILE A 141 -13.94 -2.06 15.76
N GLU A 142 -13.26 -2.80 16.66
CA GLU A 142 -13.79 -3.11 17.99
C GLU A 142 -13.97 -1.84 18.82
N GLU A 143 -12.96 -0.97 18.87
CA GLU A 143 -13.04 0.33 19.56
C GLU A 143 -14.16 1.23 19.01
N MET A 144 -14.35 1.24 17.68
CA MET A 144 -15.45 1.99 17.05
C MET A 144 -16.82 1.50 17.52
N LYS A 145 -17.04 0.18 17.56
CA LYS A 145 -18.31 -0.40 18.01
C LYS A 145 -18.59 -0.08 19.49
N GLU A 146 -17.57 -0.21 20.34
CA GLU A 146 -17.71 0.14 21.76
C GLU A 146 -18.04 1.62 21.95
N SER A 147 -17.50 2.51 21.11
CA SER A 147 -17.81 3.94 21.18
C SER A 147 -19.23 4.26 20.74
N GLU A 148 -19.78 3.53 19.77
CA GLU A 148 -21.16 3.67 19.29
C GLU A 148 -22.18 3.12 20.29
N GLU A 149 -21.86 2.03 20.99
CA GLU A 149 -22.75 1.44 22.01
C GLU A 149 -22.84 2.28 23.29
N ASN A 150 -21.81 3.08 23.58
CA ASN A 150 -21.73 3.93 24.78
C ASN A 150 -22.16 5.39 24.55
N ALA A 151 -22.56 5.76 23.32
CA ALA A 151 -23.02 7.09 22.94
C ALA A 151 -24.56 7.20 22.97
#